data_AF-A0A836T0S8-F1
#
_entry.id   AF-A0A836T0S8-F1
#
_cell.length_a   1.000
_cell.length_b   1.000
_cell.length_c   1.000
_cell.angle_alpha   90.00
_cell.angle_beta   90.00
_cell.angle_gamma   90.00
#
_symmetry.space_group_name_H-M   'P 1'
#
loop_
_entity.id
_entity.type
_entity.pdbx_description
1 polymer ?
#
loop_
_entity_poly.entity_id
_entity_poly.type
_entity_poly.pdbx_seq_one_letter_code
_entity_poly.pdbx_strand_id
1 'polypeptide(L)'
;MKSIFSMKFPWPLWLAMLMALNMVGPLFFIHTLEAKVVLGSTLAGAMLMMIIFCRYGFVRLMGLGHIFWMPVVIWLGTHTSEMVLDTPFGVWLVLIMVFNTLSIVLDSIDVMRYFNGDRKPIVPIEV
;
A
#
# COMPACT_ATOMS: atom_id res chain seq x y z
N MET A 1 17.73 -3.02 -7.60
CA MET A 1 17.52 -1.87 -6.69
C MET A 1 17.65 -0.50 -7.35
N LYS A 2 18.38 -0.31 -8.46
CA LYS A 2 18.49 1.00 -9.16
C LYS A 2 17.16 1.54 -9.74
N SER A 3 16.17 0.67 -9.95
CA SER A 3 14.95 1.01 -10.68
C SER A 3 13.85 1.72 -9.84
N ILE A 4 13.88 1.62 -8.50
CA ILE A 4 12.92 2.38 -7.66
C ILE A 4 13.30 3.86 -7.63
N PHE A 5 14.60 4.15 -7.61
CA PHE A 5 15.13 5.52 -7.61
C PHE A 5 15.09 6.20 -8.98
N SER A 6 14.73 5.49 -10.06
CA SER A 6 14.55 6.08 -11.39
C SER A 6 13.11 6.53 -11.67
N MET A 7 12.20 6.35 -10.71
CA MET A 7 10.81 6.80 -10.86
C MET A 7 10.75 8.33 -10.89
N LYS A 8 10.02 8.87 -11.87
CA LYS A 8 9.76 10.31 -11.95
C LYS A 8 8.92 10.77 -10.76
N PHE A 9 9.17 11.99 -10.28
CA PHE A 9 8.27 12.66 -9.35
C PHE A 9 6.83 12.66 -9.90
N PRO A 10 5.78 12.40 -9.10
CA PRO A 10 5.74 12.35 -7.62
C PRO A 10 5.86 10.95 -6.99
N TRP A 11 6.08 9.88 -7.77
CA TRP A 11 5.95 8.50 -7.30
C TRP A 11 6.89 8.08 -6.16
N PRO A 12 8.17 8.48 -6.11
CA PRO A 12 9.04 8.18 -4.97
C PRO A 12 8.51 8.74 -3.65
N LEU A 13 7.96 9.97 -3.68
CA LEU A 13 7.36 10.61 -2.51
C LEU A 13 6.10 9.85 -2.08
N TRP A 14 5.26 9.46 -3.04
CA TRP A 14 4.06 8.67 -2.76
C TRP A 14 4.40 7.34 -2.06
N LEU A 15 5.38 6.60 -2.58
CA LEU A 15 5.85 5.34 -1.97
C LEU A 15 6.43 5.57 -0.57
N ALA A 16 7.24 6.62 -0.38
CA ALA A 16 7.78 6.97 0.92
C ALA A 16 6.67 7.28 1.94
N MET A 17 5.63 8.03 1.52
CA MET A 17 4.47 8.31 2.36
C MET A 17 3.69 7.04 2.71
N LEU A 18 3.49 6.12 1.75
CA LEU A 18 2.85 4.84 2.02
C LEU A 18 3.63 3.99 3.03
N MET A 19 4.96 3.91 2.89
CA MET A 19 5.81 3.21 3.85
C MET A 19 5.77 3.88 5.23
N ALA A 20 5.84 5.22 5.28
CA ALA A 20 5.75 5.95 6.53
C ALA A 20 4.41 5.70 7.22
N LEU A 21 3.29 5.76 6.51
CA LEU A 21 1.96 5.58 7.08
C LEU A 21 1.67 4.14 7.49
N ASN A 22 1.99 3.14 6.64
CA ASN A 22 1.59 1.75 6.82
C ASN A 22 2.61 0.88 7.58
N MET A 23 3.89 1.27 7.62
CA MET A 23 4.94 0.52 8.32
C MET A 23 5.42 1.25 9.57
N VAL A 24 5.70 2.56 9.48
CA VAL A 24 6.25 3.33 10.61
C VAL A 24 5.14 3.85 11.53
N GLY A 25 4.06 4.39 10.96
CA GLY A 25 2.91 4.92 11.69
C GLY A 25 2.32 3.97 12.74
N PRO A 26 2.03 2.69 12.42
CA PRO A 26 1.47 1.75 13.39
C PRO A 26 2.38 1.49 14.58
N LEU A 27 3.70 1.66 14.45
CA LEU A 27 4.64 1.40 15.55
C LEU A 27 4.45 2.38 16.71
N PHE A 28 4.04 3.62 16.42
CA PHE A 28 3.71 4.62 17.44
C PHE A 28 2.41 4.31 18.18
N PHE A 29 1.51 3.56 17.54
CA PHE A 29 0.19 3.24 18.06
C PHE A 29 0.00 1.74 18.31
N ILE A 30 1.10 0.98 18.44
CA ILE A 30 1.10 -0.50 18.42
C ILE A 30 0.26 -1.14 19.53
N HIS A 31 -0.12 -0.38 20.55
CA HIS A 31 -1.01 -0.81 21.62
C HIS A 31 -2.47 -0.96 21.17
N THR A 32 -2.87 -0.23 20.11
CA THR A 32 -4.22 -0.24 19.52
C THR A 32 -4.44 -1.43 18.60
N LEU A 33 -5.69 -1.82 18.38
CA LEU A 33 -6.03 -2.94 17.49
C LEU A 33 -5.81 -2.53 16.03
N GLU A 34 -6.17 -1.30 15.69
CA GLU A 34 -6.10 -0.68 14.37
C GLU A 34 -4.66 -0.71 13.86
N ALA A 35 -3.70 -0.30 14.69
CA ALA A 35 -2.28 -0.35 14.35
C ALA A 35 -1.80 -1.78 14.08
N LYS A 36 -2.16 -2.75 14.92
CA LYS A 36 -1.76 -4.15 14.72
C LYS A 36 -2.35 -4.72 13.44
N VAL A 37 -3.60 -4.39 13.13
CA VAL A 37 -4.28 -4.83 11.90
C VAL A 37 -3.64 -4.21 10.66
N VAL A 38 -3.39 -2.89 10.66
CA VAL A 38 -2.70 -2.19 9.56
C VAL A 38 -1.30 -2.77 9.35
N LEU A 39 -0.51 -2.92 10.40
CA LEU A 39 0.84 -3.47 10.31
C LEU A 39 0.82 -4.92 9.82
N GLY A 40 -0.04 -5.76 10.38
CA GLY A 40 -0.21 -7.16 9.98
C GLY A 40 -0.60 -7.29 8.51
N SER A 41 -1.56 -6.48 8.04
CA SER A 41 -1.98 -6.46 6.63
C SER A 41 -0.84 -6.02 5.70
N THR A 42 -0.04 -5.05 6.13
CA THR A 42 1.11 -4.54 5.37
C THR A 42 2.21 -5.58 5.25
N LEU A 43 2.51 -6.31 6.33
CA LEU A 43 3.48 -7.42 6.29
C LEU A 43 2.99 -8.58 5.41
N ALA A 44 1.71 -8.94 5.50
CA ALA A 44 1.10 -9.95 4.64
C ALA A 44 1.16 -9.55 3.15
N GLY A 45 0.85 -8.29 2.85
CA GLY A 45 0.95 -7.73 1.51
C GLY A 45 2.38 -7.73 0.98
N ALA A 46 3.35 -7.32 1.80
CA ALA A 46 4.76 -7.36 1.44
C ALA A 46 5.25 -8.80 1.13
N MET A 47 4.79 -9.78 1.91
CA MET A 47 5.09 -11.19 1.64
C MET A 47 4.51 -11.66 0.30
N LEU A 48 3.25 -11.32 0.02
CA LEU A 48 2.63 -11.64 -1.28
C LEU A 48 3.35 -10.96 -2.45
N MET A 49 3.70 -9.68 -2.31
CA MET A 49 4.50 -8.97 -3.30
C MET A 49 5.85 -9.64 -3.54
N MET A 50 6.52 -10.11 -2.49
CA MET A 50 7.80 -10.82 -2.63
C MET A 50 7.62 -12.11 -3.45
N ILE A 51 6.56 -12.88 -3.18
CA ILE A 51 6.23 -14.11 -3.95
C ILE A 51 5.98 -13.78 -5.42
N ILE A 52 5.19 -12.73 -5.71
CA ILE A 52 4.90 -12.30 -7.08
C ILE A 52 6.19 -11.85 -7.78
N PHE A 53 7.00 -11.04 -7.10
CA PHE A 53 8.28 -10.55 -7.62
C PHE A 53 9.23 -11.68 -7.96
N CYS A 54 9.40 -12.67 -7.08
CA CYS A 54 10.27 -13.81 -7.32
C CYS A 54 9.82 -14.65 -8.52
N ARG A 55 8.52 -14.67 -8.86
CA ARG A 55 7.96 -15.50 -9.94
C ARG A 55 7.82 -14.75 -11.27
N TYR A 56 7.49 -13.47 -11.24
CA TYR A 56 7.11 -12.69 -12.43
C TYR A 56 7.96 -11.42 -12.61
N GLY A 57 8.84 -11.08 -11.66
CA GLY A 57 9.60 -9.84 -11.66
C GLY A 57 8.75 -8.60 -11.33
N PHE A 58 9.25 -7.42 -11.67
CA PHE A 58 8.59 -6.14 -11.38
C PHE A 58 7.49 -5.81 -12.40
N VAL A 59 6.41 -6.60 -12.37
CA VAL A 59 5.23 -6.46 -13.24
C VAL A 59 4.06 -5.79 -12.53
N ARG A 60 3.05 -5.34 -13.29
CA ARG A 60 1.83 -4.71 -12.77
C ARG A 60 1.02 -5.56 -11.78
N LEU A 61 1.23 -6.89 -11.74
CA LEU A 61 0.60 -7.76 -10.73
C LEU A 61 1.03 -7.47 -9.29
N MET A 62 2.11 -6.73 -9.08
CA MET A 62 2.58 -6.37 -7.73
C MET A 62 1.50 -5.68 -6.91
N GLY A 63 0.59 -4.93 -7.55
CA GLY A 63 -0.55 -4.29 -6.89
C GLY A 63 -1.50 -5.26 -6.15
N LEU A 64 -1.49 -6.56 -6.50
CA LEU A 64 -2.23 -7.58 -5.77
C LEU A 64 -1.77 -7.74 -4.31
N GLY A 65 -0.55 -7.31 -3.98
CA GLY A 65 -0.08 -7.27 -2.59
C GLY A 65 -0.98 -6.44 -1.68
N HIS A 66 -1.62 -5.41 -2.22
CA HIS A 66 -2.49 -4.51 -1.46
C HIS A 66 -3.92 -5.06 -1.28
N ILE A 67 -4.22 -6.27 -1.74
CA ILE A 67 -5.53 -6.90 -1.50
C ILE A 67 -5.86 -6.99 0.00
N PHE A 68 -4.84 -7.12 0.85
CA PHE A 68 -5.00 -7.15 2.30
C PHE A 68 -5.39 -5.80 2.91
N TRP A 69 -5.18 -4.69 2.21
CA TRP A 69 -5.63 -3.37 2.65
C TRP A 69 -7.12 -3.15 2.43
N MET A 70 -7.75 -3.85 1.47
CA MET A 70 -9.19 -3.72 1.20
C MET A 70 -10.05 -4.00 2.45
N PRO A 71 -9.93 -5.15 3.15
CA PRO A 71 -10.72 -5.39 4.35
C PRO A 71 -10.39 -4.41 5.47
N VAL A 72 -9.15 -3.92 5.56
CA VAL A 72 -8.74 -2.93 6.57
C VAL A 72 -9.41 -1.59 6.33
N VAL A 73 -9.40 -1.10 5.09
CA VAL A 73 -10.06 0.17 4.72
C VAL A 73 -11.57 0.08 4.94
N ILE A 74 -12.20 -1.04 4.58
CA ILE A 74 -13.63 -1.25 4.81
C ILE A 74 -13.94 -1.28 6.31
N TRP A 75 -13.16 -2.04 7.09
CA TRP A 75 -13.34 -2.13 8.53
C TRP A 75 -13.17 -0.78 9.22
N LEU A 76 -12.08 -0.06 8.95
CA LEU A 76 -11.85 1.29 9.47
C LEU A 76 -12.99 2.24 9.06
N GLY A 77 -13.41 2.22 7.80
CA GLY A 77 -14.51 3.05 7.31
C GLY A 77 -15.88 2.79 7.96
N THR A 78 -16.06 1.64 8.62
CA THR A 78 -17.25 1.33 9.41
C THR A 78 -17.10 1.65 10.90
N HIS A 79 -15.87 1.88 11.38
CA HIS A 79 -15.51 2.23 12.76
C HIS A 79 -15.16 3.71 12.89
N THR A 80 -16.02 4.59 12.35
CA THR A 80 -15.78 6.05 12.26
C THR A 80 -15.79 6.79 13.60
N SER A 81 -16.31 6.19 14.67
CA SER A 81 -16.37 6.83 16.00
C SER A 81 -14.99 7.14 16.60
N GLU A 82 -13.93 6.49 16.12
CA GLU A 82 -12.56 6.67 16.61
C GLU A 82 -11.74 7.67 15.76
N MET A 83 -12.30 8.15 14.64
CA MET A 83 -11.63 9.10 13.74
C MET A 83 -11.81 10.55 14.20
N VAL A 84 -11.36 10.84 15.41
CA VAL A 84 -11.36 12.19 15.95
C VAL A 84 -10.07 12.89 15.52
N LEU A 85 -10.20 13.84 14.58
CA LEU A 85 -9.07 14.59 13.99
C LEU A 85 -8.30 15.46 15.00
N ASP A 86 -8.81 15.62 16.22
CA ASP A 86 -8.14 16.36 17.29
C ASP A 86 -6.99 15.55 17.94
N THR A 87 -6.83 14.28 17.57
CA THR A 87 -5.77 13.40 18.10
C THR A 87 -4.80 12.96 17.00
N PRO A 88 -3.50 12.79 17.30
CA PRO A 88 -2.54 12.23 16.34
C PRO A 88 -2.94 10.86 15.80
N PHE A 89 -3.60 10.04 16.63
CA PHE A 89 -4.11 8.72 16.23
C PHE A 89 -5.23 8.86 15.19
N GLY A 90 -6.23 9.70 15.44
CA GLY A 90 -7.33 9.93 14.49
C GLY A 90 -6.86 10.53 13.18
N VAL A 91 -5.90 11.46 13.21
CA VAL A 91 -5.26 11.99 11.98
C VAL A 91 -4.56 10.88 11.21
N TRP A 92 -3.80 10.01 11.90
CA TRP A 92 -3.12 8.89 11.26
C TRP A 92 -4.12 7.89 10.64
N LEU A 93 -5.22 7.57 11.31
CA LEU A 93 -6.29 6.70 10.78
C LEU A 93 -6.90 7.26 9.49
N VAL A 94 -7.21 8.57 9.46
CA VAL A 94 -7.76 9.22 8.27
C VAL A 94 -6.75 9.21 7.13
N LEU A 95 -5.47 9.50 7.41
CA LEU A 95 -4.41 9.42 6.41
C LEU A 95 -4.26 8.01 5.83
N ILE A 96 -4.28 6.97 6.67
CA ILE A 96 -4.27 5.57 6.24
C ILE A 96 -5.45 5.28 5.31
N MET A 97 -6.67 5.65 5.70
CA MET A 97 -7.83 5.41 4.87
C MET A 97 -7.71 6.08 3.51
N VAL A 98 -7.31 7.35 3.46
CA VAL A 98 -7.18 8.10 2.20
C VAL A 98 -6.09 7.51 1.31
N PHE A 99 -4.88 7.33 1.83
CA PHE A 99 -3.75 6.85 1.05
C PHE A 99 -3.94 5.41 0.58
N ASN A 100 -4.46 4.52 1.43
CA ASN A 100 -4.67 3.12 1.06
C ASN A 100 -5.82 3.00 0.06
N THR A 101 -6.90 3.77 0.20
CA THR A 101 -8.00 3.78 -0.78
C THR A 101 -7.50 4.24 -2.15
N LEU A 102 -6.74 5.34 -2.21
CA LEU A 102 -6.16 5.83 -3.46
C LEU A 102 -5.21 4.81 -4.08
N SER A 103 -4.42 4.11 -3.26
CA SER A 103 -3.49 3.09 -3.74
C SER A 103 -4.22 1.87 -4.30
N ILE A 104 -5.24 1.36 -3.61
CA ILE A 104 -6.09 0.25 -4.07
C ILE A 104 -6.71 0.57 -5.44
N VAL A 105 -7.16 1.80 -5.66
CA VAL A 105 -7.69 2.23 -6.97
C VAL A 105 -6.61 2.15 -8.05
N LEU A 106 -5.41 2.69 -7.79
CA LEU A 106 -4.29 2.65 -8.73
C LEU A 106 -3.86 1.20 -9.03
N ASP A 107 -3.75 0.36 -8.01
CA ASP A 107 -3.40 -1.04 -8.14
C ASP A 107 -4.43 -1.82 -8.94
N SER A 108 -5.72 -1.54 -8.72
CA SER A 108 -6.80 -2.16 -9.49
C SER A 108 -6.69 -1.82 -10.98
N ILE A 109 -6.37 -0.56 -11.31
CA ILE A 109 -6.13 -0.13 -12.70
C ILE A 109 -4.95 -0.89 -13.30
N ASP A 110 -3.85 -1.02 -12.56
CA ASP A 110 -2.65 -1.73 -13.04
C ASP A 110 -2.88 -3.23 -13.22
N VAL A 111 -3.60 -3.87 -12.30
CA VAL A 111 -4.00 -5.27 -12.41
C VAL A 111 -4.93 -5.48 -13.61
N MET A 112 -5.92 -4.60 -13.84
CA MET A 112 -6.78 -4.66 -15.02
C MET A 112 -5.97 -4.51 -16.32
N ARG A 113 -5.02 -3.57 -16.37
CA ARG A 113 -4.12 -3.39 -17.53
C ARG A 113 -3.27 -4.63 -17.79
N TYR A 114 -2.78 -5.26 -16.73
CA TYR A 114 -2.06 -6.53 -16.84
C TYR A 114 -2.95 -7.59 -17.49
N PHE A 115 -4.16 -7.82 -16.98
CA PHE A 115 -5.07 -8.81 -17.57
C PHE A 115 -5.48 -8.48 -19.02
N ASN A 116 -5.54 -7.20 -19.38
CA ASN A 116 -5.77 -6.73 -20.75
C ASN A 116 -4.55 -6.85 -21.69
N GLY A 117 -3.44 -7.43 -21.22
CA GLY A 117 -2.28 -7.77 -22.04
C GLY A 117 -1.07 -6.85 -21.89
N ASP A 118 -1.17 -5.76 -21.12
CA ASP A 118 0.00 -4.91 -20.82
C ASP A 118 0.85 -5.55 -19.73
N ARG A 119 1.67 -6.53 -20.14
CA ARG A 119 2.60 -7.27 -19.28
C ARG A 119 3.97 -6.60 -19.14
N LYS A 120 4.13 -5.37 -19.64
CA LYS A 120 5.42 -4.67 -19.60
C LYS A 120 5.85 -4.41 -18.15
N PRO A 121 7.15 -4.52 -17.84
CA PRO A 121 7.68 -4.09 -16.55
C PRO A 121 7.38 -2.60 -16.32
N ILE A 122 6.91 -2.26 -15.11
CA ILE A 122 6.62 -0.85 -14.75
C ILE A 122 7.90 -0.01 -14.76
N VAL A 123 9.06 -0.64 -14.53
CA VAL A 123 10.37 0.00 -14.68
C VAL A 123 11.20 -0.79 -15.68
N PRO A 124 11.86 -0.12 -16.65
CA PRO A 124 12.79 -0.79 -17.56
C PRO A 124 13.86 -1.55 -16.77
N ILE A 125 14.06 -2.82 -17.10
CA ILE A 125 15.26 -3.54 -16.69
C ILE A 125 16.36 -3.00 -17.61
N GLU A 126 17.18 -2.08 -17.10
CA GLU A 126 18.46 -1.80 -17.76
C GLU A 126 19.32 -3.06 -17.61
N VAL A 127 19.50 -3.78 -18.72
CA VAL A 127 20.44 -4.89 -18.87
C VAL A 127 21.82 -4.31 -19.13
#